data_AF-A0A7W7PXH0-F1
#
_entry.id   AF-A0A7W7PXH0-F1
#
_cell.length_a   1.000
_cell.length_b   1.000
_cell.length_c   1.000
_cell.angle_alpha   90.00
_cell.angle_beta   90.00
_cell.angle_gamma   90.00
#
_symmetry.space_group_name_H-M   'P 1'
#
loop_
_entity.id
_entity.type
_entity.pdbx_description
1 polymer ?
#
loop_
_entity_poly.entity_id
_entity_poly.type
_entity_poly.pdbx_seq_one_letter_code
_entity_poly.pdbx_strand_id
1 'polypeptide(L)' 'MLSVVNEDGTTESGSLIDGIVREGARRMPAAALKAGVDQYIAELAGESDGAGRRLVVHNGRRRRRT' A
#
# COMPACT_ATOMS: atom_id res chain seq x y z
N MET A 1 14.46 -18.21 -10.77
CA MET A 1 13.03 -18.28 -10.38
C MET A 1 12.94 -19.31 -9.28
N LEU A 2 12.36 -18.99 -8.13
CA LEU A 2 12.21 -19.94 -7.02
C LEU A 2 10.94 -20.76 -7.26
N SER A 3 11.07 -22.04 -7.62
CA SER A 3 9.94 -22.97 -7.75
C SER A 3 9.86 -23.87 -6.53
N VAL A 4 8.67 -23.99 -5.94
CA VAL A 4 8.37 -25.01 -4.94
C VAL A 4 8.08 -26.29 -5.70
N VAL A 5 8.88 -27.32 -5.45
CA VAL A 5 8.72 -28.65 -6.04
C VAL A 5 8.07 -29.52 -4.98
N ASN A 6 6.91 -30.08 -5.31
CA ASN A 6 6.23 -31.05 -4.47
C ASN A 6 7.06 -32.35 -4.37
N GLU A 7 6.76 -33.19 -3.38
CA GLU A 7 7.47 -34.46 -3.16
C GLU A 7 7.39 -35.41 -4.38
N ASP A 8 6.38 -35.24 -5.23
CA ASP A 8 6.16 -35.97 -6.49
C ASP A 8 6.86 -35.33 -7.71
N GLY A 9 7.67 -34.30 -7.51
CA GLY A 9 8.41 -33.61 -8.57
C GLY A 9 7.55 -32.66 -9.40
N THR A 10 6.27 -32.48 -9.05
CA THR A 10 5.38 -31.55 -9.75
C THR A 10 5.54 -30.13 -9.21
N THR A 11 5.27 -29.15 -10.07
CA THR A 11 5.15 -27.75 -9.67
C THR A 11 3.71 -27.35 -9.93
N GLU A 12 2.96 -27.03 -8.87
CA GLU A 12 1.61 -26.49 -8.97
C GLU A 12 1.61 -25.29 -9.92
N SER A 13 0.70 -25.25 -10.89
CA SER A 13 0.59 -24.15 -11.85
C SER A 13 0.14 -22.88 -11.11
N GLY A 14 1.12 -22.08 -10.67
CA GLY A 14 0.94 -20.94 -9.78
C GLY A 14 1.34 -21.30 -8.35
N SER A 15 2.64 -21.23 -8.07
CA SER A 15 3.18 -21.47 -6.73
C SER A 15 2.49 -20.56 -5.71
N LEU A 16 2.17 -21.11 -4.54
CA LEU A 16 1.56 -20.40 -3.41
C LEU A 16 2.35 -19.12 -3.05
N ILE A 17 3.68 -19.17 -3.24
CA ILE A 17 4.59 -18.04 -3.06
C ILE A 17 4.33 -16.93 -4.09
N ASP A 18 4.07 -17.25 -5.34
CA ASP A 18 3.77 -16.24 -6.37
C ASP A 18 2.47 -15.50 -6.06
N GLY A 19 1.48 -16.18 -5.48
CA GLY A 19 0.25 -15.57 -5.00
C GLY A 19 0.50 -14.56 -3.87
N ILE A 20 1.32 -14.93 -2.89
CA ILE A 20 1.70 -14.06 -1.77
C ILE A 20 2.47 -12.84 -2.26
N VAL A 21 3.47 -13.05 -3.13
CA VAL A 21 4.29 -11.96 -3.69
C VAL A 21 3.43 -11.01 -4.52
N ARG A 22 2.51 -11.53 -5.34
CA ARG A 22 1.60 -10.71 -6.14
C ARG A 22 0.66 -9.88 -5.28
N GLU A 23 0.08 -10.46 -4.24
CA GLU A 23 -0.80 -9.71 -3.34
C GLU A 23 -0.02 -8.69 -2.50
N GLY A 24 1.19 -9.03 -2.06
CA GLY A 24 2.13 -8.12 -1.43
C GLY A 24 2.45 -6.93 -2.33
N ALA A 25 2.88 -7.18 -3.56
CA ALA A 25 3.19 -6.16 -4.56
C ALA A 25 1.98 -5.26 -4.88
N ARG A 26 0.76 -5.80 -4.81
CA ARG A 26 -0.47 -5.02 -5.02
C ARG A 26 -0.80 -4.11 -3.83
N ARG A 27 -0.59 -4.57 -2.59
CA ARG A 27 -0.95 -3.83 -1.36
C ARG A 27 0.14 -2.89 -0.88
N MET A 28 1.40 -3.28 -0.98
CA MET A 28 2.53 -2.55 -0.39
C MET A 28 2.63 -1.09 -0.85
N PRO A 29 2.51 -0.76 -2.16
CA PRO A 29 2.60 0.64 -2.59
C PRO A 29 1.49 1.51 -2.02
N ALA A 30 0.26 0.97 -1.91
CA ALA A 30 -0.86 1.68 -1.33
C ALA A 30 -0.70 1.90 0.18
N ALA A 31 -0.14 0.91 0.89
CA ALA A 31 0.17 1.02 2.31
C ALA A 31 1.30 2.05 2.57
N ALA A 32 2.38 1.99 1.79
CA ALA A 32 3.50 2.92 1.87
C ALA A 32 3.06 4.36 1.59
N LEU A 33 2.22 4.57 0.56
CA LEU A 33 1.67 5.89 0.26
C LEU A 33 0.81 6.42 1.40
N LYS A 34 -0.05 5.58 1.99
CA LYS A 34 -0.87 5.99 3.14
C LYS A 34 0.02 6.40 4.32
N ALA A 35 1.05 5.63 4.64
CA ALA A 35 1.97 5.94 5.72
C ALA A 35 2.69 7.29 5.49
N GLY A 36 3.15 7.55 4.25
CA GLY A 36 3.77 8.83 3.91
C GLY A 36 2.82 10.02 4.02
N VAL A 37 1.57 9.88 3.59
CA VAL A 37 0.55 10.92 3.76
C VAL A 37 0.24 11.19 5.23
N ASP A 38 0.10 10.12 6.04
CA ASP A 38 -0.16 10.26 7.47
C ASP A 38 0.99 10.98 8.18
N GLN A 39 2.24 10.65 7.84
CA GLN A 39 3.43 11.34 8.35
C GLN A 39 3.41 12.83 7.98
N TYR A 40 3.21 13.15 6.70
CA TYR A 40 3.19 14.54 6.23
C TYR A 40 2.11 15.38 6.93
N ILE A 41 0.92 14.82 7.11
CA ILE A 41 -0.19 15.48 7.82
C ILE A 41 0.15 15.68 9.31
N ALA A 42 0.85 14.74 9.93
CA ALA A 42 1.27 14.85 11.33
C ALA A 42 2.32 15.94 11.52
N GLU A 43 3.30 16.04 10.62
CA GLU A 43 4.35 17.06 10.63
C GLU A 43 3.75 18.48 10.54
N LEU A 44 2.70 18.69 9.73
CA LEU A 44 2.03 19.98 9.55
C LEU A 44 0.75 20.14 10.41
N ALA A 45 0.54 19.31 11.43
CA ALA A 45 -0.69 19.35 12.23
C ALA A 45 -0.89 20.65 13.00
N GLY A 46 0.19 21.33 13.37
CA GLY A 46 0.16 22.63 14.07
C GLY A 46 -0.01 23.83 13.15
N GLU A 47 0.11 23.67 11.84
CA GLU A 47 0.03 24.78 10.88
C GLU A 47 -1.41 25.07 10.50
N SER A 48 -1.88 26.28 10.85
CA SER A 48 -3.23 26.75 10.54
C SER A 48 -3.21 28.16 9.95
N ASP A 49 -4.23 28.49 9.16
CA ASP A 49 -4.46 29.83 8.64
C ASP A 49 -4.95 30.79 9.76
N GLY A 50 -5.10 32.08 9.42
CA GLY A 50 -5.61 33.10 10.35
C GLY A 50 -7.05 32.88 10.82
N ALA A 51 -7.78 31.94 10.23
CA ALA A 51 -9.13 31.54 10.65
C ALA A 51 -9.12 30.23 11.47
N GLY A 52 -7.94 29.69 11.80
CA GLY A 52 -7.78 28.45 12.57
C GLY A 52 -8.01 27.17 11.77
N ARG A 53 -8.00 27.22 10.43
CA ARG A 53 -8.12 26.03 9.57
C ARG A 53 -6.74 25.48 9.26
N ARG A 54 -6.58 24.16 9.39
CA ARG A 54 -5.32 23.47 9.04
C ARG A 54 -4.94 23.73 7.59
N LEU A 55 -3.66 24.03 7.36
CA LEU A 55 -3.15 24.27 6.01
C LEU A 55 -3.11 22.99 5.16
N VAL A 56 -2.89 21.83 5.79
CA VAL A 56 -2.81 20.53 5.14
C VAL A 56 -3.81 19.55 5.74
N VAL A 57 -4.63 18.94 4.87
CA VAL A 57 -5.64 17.93 5.22
C VAL A 57 -5.66 16.80 4.20
N HIS A 58 -6.14 15.62 4.61
CA HIS A 58 -6.31 14.50 3.69
C HIS A 58 -7.52 14.72 2.75
N ASN A 59 -7.29 14.82 1.45
CA ASN A 59 -8.34 15.03 0.43
C ASN A 59 -9.05 13.74 -0.01
N GLY A 60 -9.48 12.92 0.95
CA GLY A 60 -10.17 11.64 0.66
C GLY A 60 -9.36 10.65 -0.20
N ARG A 61 -10.02 9.61 -0.69
CA ARG A 61 -9.38 8.56 -1.52
C ARG A 61 -9.95 8.56 -2.93
N ARG A 62 -9.10 8.25 -3.91
CA ARG A 62 -9.52 8.10 -5.29
C ARG A 62 -10.42 6.88 -5.47
N ARG A 63 -11.51 7.04 -6.24
CA ARG A 63 -12.37 5.92 -6.65
C ARG A 63 -11.57 4.89 -7.48
N ARG A 64 -11.89 3.61 -7.27
CA ARG A 64 -11.33 2.50 -8.07
C ARG A 64 -11.69 2.71 -9.55
N ARG A 65 -10.69 2.59 -10.42
CA ARG A 65 -10.91 2.53 -11.87
C ARG A 65 -11.44 1.14 -12.23
N THR A 66 -12.54 1.09 -12.96
CA THR A 66 -13.10 -0.11 -13.62
C THR A 66 -12.51 -0.27 -14.99
#